data_AF-A0A2H3UBS7-F1
#
_entry.id   AF-A0A2H3UBS7-F1
#
_cell.length_a   1.000
_cell.length_b   1.000
_cell.length_c   1.000
_cell.angle_alpha   90.00
_cell.angle_beta   90.00
_cell.angle_gamma   90.00
#
_symmetry.space_group_name_H-M   'P 1'
#
loop_
_entity.id
_entity.type
_entity.pdbx_description
1 polymer ?
#
loop_
_entity_poly.entity_id
_entity_poly.type
_entity_poly.pdbx_seq_one_letter_code
_entity_poly.pdbx_strand_id
1 'polypeptide(L)'
;MPYTRCFRAGKKCLMSADSARCSECIRSKKSCDGTRVVSSLMNLMKQEKKLENDKDKASKDLLKLYEEMAVLQSCLALAAGYLSRICKIRNCVKEKRSEAIRRGLQEVDQQDAILSGLDAHKDALLRDLQVDHVSNDIDWSALGLGDDFLNASPLFEAGESSLGVARH
;
A
#
# COMPACT_ATOMS: atom_id res chain seq x y z
N MET A 1 62.25 -21.73 -16.48
CA MET A 1 62.04 -21.06 -15.18
C MET A 1 63.25 -21.34 -14.28
N PRO A 2 63.86 -20.33 -13.64
CA PRO A 2 64.94 -20.56 -12.68
C PRO A 2 64.41 -21.28 -11.42
N TYR A 3 65.22 -22.18 -10.84
CA TYR A 3 64.91 -22.82 -9.56
C TYR A 3 64.84 -21.78 -8.43
N THR A 4 64.02 -22.01 -7.39
CA THR A 4 63.71 -21.02 -6.34
C THR A 4 64.97 -20.46 -5.69
N ARG A 5 65.97 -21.32 -5.45
CA ARG A 5 67.24 -20.90 -4.84
C ARG A 5 68.08 -20.01 -5.77
N CYS A 6 68.16 -20.37 -7.06
CA CYS A 6 68.91 -19.56 -8.02
C CYS A 6 68.25 -18.20 -8.23
N PHE A 7 66.91 -18.18 -8.27
CA PHE A 7 66.13 -16.96 -8.32
C PHE A 7 66.36 -16.06 -7.09
N ARG A 8 66.25 -16.60 -5.86
CA ARG A 8 66.52 -15.85 -4.62
C ARG A 8 67.94 -15.33 -4.50
N ALA A 9 68.92 -16.04 -5.07
CA ALA A 9 70.32 -15.64 -5.07
C ALA A 9 70.70 -14.69 -6.23
N GLY A 10 69.76 -14.35 -7.11
CA GLY A 10 70.03 -13.53 -8.30
C GLY A 10 70.98 -14.17 -9.31
N LYS A 11 71.14 -15.50 -9.29
CA LYS A 11 72.12 -16.21 -10.13
C LYS A 11 71.48 -16.80 -11.38
N LYS A 12 72.25 -16.85 -12.47
CA LYS A 12 71.85 -17.53 -13.71
C LYS A 12 71.68 -19.03 -13.45
N CYS A 13 70.47 -19.51 -13.65
CA CYS A 13 70.11 -20.91 -13.46
C CYS A 13 70.28 -21.68 -14.78
N LEU A 14 71.46 -22.24 -15.03
CA LEU A 14 71.76 -23.02 -16.24
C LEU A 14 71.71 -24.52 -15.94
N MET A 15 70.89 -25.26 -16.69
CA MET A 15 70.87 -26.73 -16.61
C MET A 15 72.11 -27.33 -17.26
N SER A 16 72.67 -28.37 -16.64
CA SER A 16 73.74 -29.17 -17.23
C SER A 16 73.12 -30.25 -18.13
N ALA A 17 73.76 -30.59 -19.26
CA ALA A 17 73.25 -31.61 -20.18
C ALA A 17 73.10 -32.98 -19.50
N ASP A 18 74.01 -33.32 -18.59
CA ASP A 18 74.09 -34.65 -17.96
C ASP A 18 73.38 -34.73 -16.59
N SER A 19 72.62 -33.69 -16.20
CA SER A 19 72.02 -33.64 -14.86
C SER A 19 70.64 -32.99 -14.85
N ALA A 20 69.72 -33.56 -14.08
CA ALA A 20 68.44 -32.93 -13.75
C ALA A 20 68.58 -31.69 -12.84
N ARG A 21 69.81 -31.26 -12.51
CA ARG A 21 70.11 -30.13 -11.62
C ARG A 21 70.87 -29.03 -12.37
N CYS A 22 70.61 -27.76 -12.02
CA CYS A 22 71.45 -26.66 -12.51
C CYS A 22 72.85 -26.66 -11.88
N SER A 23 73.79 -26.03 -12.58
CA SER A 23 75.20 -25.89 -12.17
C SER A 23 75.35 -25.35 -10.75
N GLU A 24 74.56 -24.36 -10.35
CA GLU A 24 74.65 -23.74 -9.03
C GLU A 24 74.12 -24.65 -7.90
N CYS A 25 73.07 -25.43 -8.17
CA CYS A 25 72.56 -26.40 -7.22
C CYS A 25 73.48 -27.61 -7.10
N ILE A 26 74.17 -28.02 -8.17
CA ILE A 26 75.23 -29.03 -8.15
C ILE A 26 76.36 -28.54 -7.25
N ARG A 27 76.88 -27.32 -7.48
CA ARG A 27 77.95 -26.69 -6.69
C ARG A 27 77.59 -26.58 -5.21
N SER A 28 76.32 -26.30 -4.91
CA SER A 28 75.82 -26.19 -3.54
C SER A 28 75.45 -27.53 -2.88
N LYS A 29 75.58 -28.67 -3.57
CA LYS A 29 75.11 -30.00 -3.11
C LYS A 29 73.65 -30.03 -2.63
N LYS A 30 72.76 -29.22 -3.25
CA LYS A 30 71.31 -29.20 -2.95
C LYS A 30 70.46 -29.57 -4.16
N SER A 31 69.28 -30.16 -3.92
CA SER A 31 68.33 -30.53 -4.98
C SER A 31 67.75 -29.30 -5.68
N CYS A 32 67.40 -29.47 -6.96
CA CYS A 32 66.65 -28.49 -7.73
C CYS A 32 65.14 -28.75 -7.56
N ASP A 33 64.33 -27.70 -7.49
CA ASP A 33 62.91 -27.77 -7.19
C ASP A 33 62.00 -27.44 -8.38
N GLY A 34 62.52 -27.46 -9.61
CA GLY A 34 61.80 -26.88 -10.76
C GLY A 34 60.53 -27.63 -11.13
N THR A 35 60.51 -28.96 -10.95
CA THR A 35 59.27 -29.73 -11.10
C THR A 35 58.22 -29.27 -10.09
N ARG A 36 58.61 -29.00 -8.83
CA ARG A 36 57.68 -28.47 -7.82
C ARG A 36 57.22 -27.06 -8.17
N VAL A 37 58.09 -26.20 -8.69
CA VAL A 37 57.74 -24.83 -9.12
C VAL A 37 56.72 -24.87 -10.27
N VAL A 38 56.93 -25.74 -11.27
CA VAL A 38 56.00 -25.89 -12.40
C VAL A 38 54.65 -26.46 -11.95
N SER A 39 54.64 -27.51 -11.13
CA SER A 39 53.40 -28.07 -10.58
C SER A 39 52.66 -27.05 -9.70
N SER A 40 53.39 -26.27 -8.91
CA SER A 40 52.82 -25.19 -8.10
C SER A 40 52.19 -24.11 -8.97
N LEU A 41 52.86 -23.70 -10.05
CA LEU A 41 52.32 -22.72 -10.99
C LEU A 41 51.04 -23.23 -11.67
N MET A 42 51.03 -24.48 -12.15
CA MET A 42 49.82 -25.07 -12.76
C MET A 42 48.65 -25.11 -11.79
N ASN A 43 48.90 -25.44 -10.52
CA ASN A 43 47.87 -25.42 -9.48
C ASN A 43 47.35 -24.00 -9.21
N LEU A 44 48.24 -23.00 -9.15
CA LEU A 44 47.85 -21.61 -8.98
C LEU A 44 47.01 -21.11 -10.16
N MET A 45 47.39 -21.40 -11.40
CA MET A 45 46.59 -21.06 -12.58
C MET A 45 45.20 -21.72 -12.57
N LYS A 46 45.11 -22.97 -12.10
CA LYS A 46 43.81 -23.66 -11.93
C LYS A 46 42.96 -22.99 -10.86
N GLN A 47 43.57 -22.59 -9.74
CA GLN A 47 42.87 -21.86 -8.67
C GLN A 47 42.40 -20.49 -9.13
N GLU A 48 43.25 -19.74 -9.82
CA GLU A 48 42.92 -18.44 -10.41
C GLU A 48 41.72 -18.56 -11.36
N LYS A 49 41.75 -19.52 -12.28
CA LYS A 49 40.61 -19.77 -13.18
C LYS A 49 39.33 -20.14 -12.43
N LYS A 50 39.45 -20.92 -11.35
CA LYS A 50 38.29 -21.25 -10.51
C LYS A 50 37.72 -20.00 -9.83
N LEU A 51 38.58 -19.17 -9.27
CA LEU A 51 38.19 -17.91 -8.61
C LEU A 51 37.54 -16.95 -9.60
N GLU A 52 38.05 -16.84 -10.82
CA GLU A 52 37.41 -16.03 -11.86
C GLU A 52 36.00 -16.53 -12.21
N ASN A 53 35.82 -17.84 -12.37
CA ASN A 53 34.49 -18.41 -12.60
C ASN A 53 33.54 -18.16 -11.41
N ASP A 54 34.03 -18.34 -10.19
CA ASP A 54 33.26 -18.12 -8.96
C ASP A 54 32.88 -16.63 -8.81
N LYS A 55 33.79 -15.72 -9.16
CA LYS A 55 33.57 -14.26 -9.20
C LYS A 55 32.50 -13.89 -10.23
N ASP A 56 32.59 -14.44 -11.44
CA ASP A 56 31.62 -14.17 -12.49
C ASP A 56 30.23 -14.71 -12.11
N LYS A 57 30.17 -15.87 -11.47
CA LYS A 57 28.92 -16.42 -10.94
C LYS A 57 28.33 -15.52 -9.86
N ALA A 58 29.13 -15.14 -8.85
CA ALA A 58 28.70 -14.25 -7.78
C ALA A 58 28.23 -12.89 -8.32
N SER A 59 28.90 -12.37 -9.36
CA SER A 59 28.52 -11.11 -10.01
C SER A 59 27.17 -11.20 -10.71
N LYS A 60 26.90 -12.33 -11.40
CA LYS A 60 25.59 -12.59 -12.02
C LYS A 60 24.47 -12.74 -10.99
N ASP A 61 24.74 -13.45 -9.90
CA ASP A 61 23.77 -13.64 -8.83
C ASP A 61 23.46 -12.30 -8.13
N LEU A 62 24.49 -11.45 -7.92
CA LEU A 62 24.31 -10.09 -7.41
C LEU A 62 23.45 -9.22 -8.35
N LEU A 63 23.67 -9.29 -9.65
CA LEU A 63 22.89 -8.52 -10.62
C LEU A 63 21.41 -8.92 -10.60
N LYS A 64 21.10 -10.23 -10.54
CA LYS A 64 19.73 -10.73 -10.41
C LYS A 64 19.05 -10.20 -9.15
N LEU A 65 19.76 -10.18 -8.02
CA LEU A 65 19.23 -9.63 -6.78
C LEU A 65 18.91 -8.14 -6.89
N TYR A 66 19.73 -7.36 -7.62
CA TYR A 66 19.41 -5.95 -7.89
C TYR A 66 18.17 -5.79 -8.79
N GLU A 67 18.00 -6.63 -9.80
CA GLU A 67 16.81 -6.64 -10.66
C GLU A 67 15.55 -6.99 -9.85
N GLU A 68 15.59 -8.02 -9.01
CA GLU A 68 14.50 -8.39 -8.10
C GLU A 68 14.17 -7.27 -7.13
N MET A 69 15.19 -6.60 -6.58
CA MET A 69 15.02 -5.46 -5.69
C MET A 69 14.33 -4.29 -6.39
N ALA A 70 14.68 -4.00 -7.65
CA ALA A 70 14.02 -2.95 -8.42
C ALA A 70 12.53 -3.27 -8.68
N VAL A 71 12.20 -4.53 -8.98
CA VAL A 71 10.81 -4.98 -9.12
C VAL A 71 10.05 -4.80 -7.80
N LEU A 72 10.63 -5.24 -6.68
CA LEU A 72 10.02 -5.10 -5.36
C LEU A 72 9.82 -3.63 -4.97
N GLN A 73 10.78 -2.76 -5.26
CA GLN A 73 10.66 -1.31 -5.03
C GLN A 73 9.52 -0.70 -5.84
N SER A 74 9.35 -1.11 -7.10
CA SER A 74 8.23 -0.68 -7.95
C SER A 74 6.89 -1.13 -7.37
N CYS A 75 6.77 -2.40 -6.98
CA CYS A 75 5.59 -2.94 -6.31
C CYS A 75 5.25 -2.19 -5.01
N LEU A 76 6.27 -1.88 -4.20
CA LEU A 76 6.11 -1.11 -2.97
C LEU A 76 5.57 0.30 -3.25
N ALA A 77 6.13 0.99 -4.25
CA ALA A 77 5.67 2.32 -4.64
C ALA A 77 4.20 2.31 -5.12
N LEU A 78 3.81 1.30 -5.90
CA LEU A 78 2.42 1.12 -6.34
C LEU A 78 1.46 0.88 -5.16
N ALA A 79 1.84 -0.02 -4.24
CA ALA A 79 1.03 -0.32 -3.06
C ALA A 79 0.90 0.90 -2.13
N ALA A 80 1.99 1.63 -1.90
CA ALA A 80 1.98 2.87 -1.11
C ALA A 80 1.11 3.95 -1.76
N GLY A 81 1.18 4.10 -3.08
CA GLY A 81 0.33 5.02 -3.84
C GLY A 81 -1.15 4.66 -3.73
N TYR A 82 -1.48 3.37 -3.83
CA TYR A 82 -2.85 2.88 -3.65
C TYR A 82 -3.38 3.15 -2.24
N LEU A 83 -2.60 2.84 -1.21
CA LEU A 83 -2.96 3.11 0.19
C LEU A 83 -3.18 4.60 0.43
N SER A 84 -2.31 5.47 -0.10
CA SER A 84 -2.46 6.92 0.00
C SER A 84 -3.79 7.40 -0.61
N ARG A 85 -4.18 6.88 -1.78
CA ARG A 85 -5.47 7.20 -2.41
C ARG A 85 -6.65 6.75 -1.54
N ILE A 86 -6.61 5.53 -1.01
CA ILE A 86 -7.66 5.03 -0.09
C ILE A 86 -7.77 5.95 1.13
N CYS A 87 -6.66 6.32 1.75
CA CYS A 87 -6.66 7.21 2.91
C CYS A 87 -7.29 8.58 2.59
N LYS A 88 -6.97 9.17 1.43
CA LYS A 88 -7.56 10.43 0.97
C LYS A 88 -9.08 10.30 0.76
N ILE A 89 -9.51 9.25 0.05
CA ILE A 89 -10.94 8.98 -0.19
C ILE A 89 -11.67 8.80 1.14
N ARG A 90 -11.13 7.98 2.04
CA ARG A 90 -11.70 7.74 3.38
C ARG A 90 -11.88 9.05 4.16
N ASN A 91 -10.89 9.93 4.14
CA ASN A 91 -10.97 11.20 4.87
C ASN A 91 -12.04 12.12 4.26
N CYS A 92 -12.10 12.24 2.93
CA CYS A 92 -13.15 12.99 2.24
C CYS A 92 -14.55 12.45 2.53
N VAL A 93 -14.72 11.12 2.54
CA VAL A 93 -16.00 10.48 2.90
C VAL A 93 -16.38 10.79 4.35
N LYS A 94 -15.43 10.72 5.29
CA LYS A 94 -15.68 11.08 6.70
C LYS A 94 -16.13 12.53 6.84
N GLU A 95 -15.45 13.46 6.17
CA GLU A 95 -15.79 14.88 6.20
C GLU A 95 -17.19 15.14 5.62
N LYS A 96 -17.49 14.58 4.45
CA LYS A 96 -18.83 14.68 3.84
C LYS A 96 -19.92 14.09 4.73
N ARG A 97 -19.65 12.96 5.40
CA ARG A 97 -20.59 12.36 6.36
C ARG A 97 -20.85 13.30 7.53
N SER A 98 -19.82 13.86 8.14
CA SER A 98 -19.96 14.79 9.26
C SER A 98 -20.76 16.04 8.86
N GLU A 99 -20.49 16.58 7.66
CA GLU A 99 -21.21 17.73 7.14
C GLU A 99 -22.69 17.41 6.85
N ALA A 100 -23.00 16.24 6.30
CA ALA A 100 -24.38 15.80 6.07
C ALA A 100 -25.15 15.64 7.39
N ILE A 101 -24.53 15.05 8.42
CA ILE A 101 -25.13 14.95 9.76
C ILE A 101 -25.41 16.34 10.34
N ARG A 102 -24.45 17.26 10.22
CA ARG A 102 -24.58 18.64 10.71
C ARG A 102 -25.74 19.37 10.04
N ARG A 103 -25.89 19.25 8.71
CA ARG A 103 -26.99 19.86 7.96
C ARG A 103 -28.34 19.25 8.34
N GLY A 104 -28.41 17.92 8.44
CA GLY A 104 -29.64 17.24 8.84
C GLY A 104 -30.13 17.67 10.23
N LEU A 105 -29.23 17.80 11.20
CA LEU A 105 -29.59 18.32 12.53
C LEU A 105 -30.11 19.77 12.45
N GLN A 106 -29.42 20.62 11.69
CA GLN A 106 -29.84 22.02 11.50
C GLN A 106 -31.21 22.14 10.81
N GLU A 107 -31.54 21.25 9.87
CA GLU A 107 -32.85 21.19 9.21
C GLU A 107 -33.95 20.74 10.18
N VAL A 108 -33.67 19.76 11.04
CA VAL A 108 -34.60 19.30 12.09
C VAL A 108 -34.87 20.45 13.08
N ASP A 109 -33.84 21.13 13.57
CA ASP A 109 -33.99 22.27 14.48
C ASP A 109 -34.86 23.39 13.87
N GLN A 110 -34.71 23.65 12.57
CA GLN A 110 -35.54 24.61 11.85
C GLN A 110 -37.00 24.17 11.76
N GLN A 111 -37.26 22.90 11.50
CA GLN A 111 -38.62 22.34 11.47
C GLN A 111 -39.28 22.42 12.84
N ASP A 112 -38.57 22.09 13.91
CA ASP A 112 -39.08 22.19 15.29
C ASP A 112 -39.42 23.63 15.68
N ALA A 113 -38.60 24.60 15.26
CA ALA A 113 -38.88 26.03 15.46
C ALA A 113 -40.15 26.49 14.74
N ILE A 114 -40.38 26.00 13.50
CA ILE A 114 -41.60 26.30 12.74
C ILE A 114 -42.83 25.68 13.41
N LEU A 115 -42.76 24.40 13.80
CA LEU A 115 -43.85 23.71 14.49
C LEU A 115 -44.22 24.42 15.80
N SER A 116 -43.21 24.79 16.60
CA SER A 116 -43.41 25.56 17.83
C SER A 116 -44.08 26.92 17.58
N GLY A 117 -43.71 27.61 16.49
CA GLY A 117 -44.34 28.86 16.08
C GLY A 117 -45.79 28.69 15.63
N LEU A 118 -46.10 27.61 14.91
CA LEU A 118 -47.46 27.27 14.50
C LEU A 118 -48.34 26.93 15.70
N ASP A 119 -47.83 26.17 16.67
CA ASP A 119 -48.53 25.87 17.91
C ASP A 119 -48.80 27.14 18.72
N ALA A 120 -47.81 28.03 18.86
CA ALA A 120 -48.00 29.31 19.54
C ALA A 120 -49.05 30.20 18.85
N HIS A 121 -49.08 30.21 17.52
CA HIS A 121 -50.10 30.93 16.74
C HIS A 121 -51.49 30.31 16.90
N LYS A 122 -51.58 28.97 16.84
CA LYS A 122 -52.83 28.24 17.10
C LYS A 122 -53.37 28.57 18.50
N ASP A 123 -52.52 28.56 19.51
CA ASP A 123 -52.91 28.91 20.88
C ASP A 123 -53.36 30.38 21.00
N ALA A 124 -52.74 31.30 20.25
CA ALA A 124 -53.19 32.68 20.19
C ALA A 124 -54.59 32.80 19.57
N LEU A 125 -54.83 32.16 18.42
CA LEU A 125 -56.16 32.14 17.79
C LEU A 125 -57.23 31.53 18.70
N LEU A 126 -56.93 30.43 19.38
CA LEU A 126 -57.85 29.81 20.33
C LEU A 126 -58.20 30.76 21.49
N ARG A 127 -57.22 31.53 21.99
CA ARG A 127 -57.48 32.55 23.00
C ARG A 127 -58.35 33.68 22.46
N ASP A 128 -58.07 34.19 21.27
CA ASP A 128 -58.83 35.28 20.65
C ASP A 128 -60.30 34.86 20.42
N LEU A 129 -60.54 33.67 19.87
CA LEU A 129 -61.88 33.09 19.69
C LEU A 129 -62.65 32.94 21.02
N GLN A 130 -61.95 32.57 22.09
CA GLN A 130 -62.55 32.42 23.42
C GLN A 130 -62.92 33.77 24.05
N VAL A 131 -62.15 34.82 23.77
CA VAL A 131 -62.47 36.21 24.17
C VAL A 131 -63.71 36.72 23.45
N ASP A 132 -63.88 36.37 22.18
CA ASP A 132 -65.07 36.71 21.38
C ASP A 132 -66.31 35.85 21.73
N HIS A 133 -66.24 35.04 22.79
CA HIS A 133 -67.29 34.12 23.25
C HIS A 133 -67.77 33.11 22.19
N VAL A 134 -66.94 32.79 21.21
CA VAL A 134 -67.21 31.72 20.25
C VAL A 134 -67.00 30.39 20.96
N SER A 135 -68.05 29.56 21.07
CA SER A 135 -67.96 28.23 21.69
C SER A 135 -66.99 27.34 20.91
N ASN A 136 -66.02 26.74 21.61
CA ASN A 136 -65.11 25.75 21.03
C ASN A 136 -65.79 24.39 20.76
N ASP A 137 -66.96 24.15 21.35
CA ASP A 137 -67.79 22.98 21.08
C ASP A 137 -68.61 23.23 19.80
N ILE A 138 -67.99 23.03 18.64
CA ILE A 138 -68.70 23.00 17.36
C ILE A 138 -69.33 21.61 17.22
N ASP A 139 -70.65 21.53 17.35
CA ASP A 139 -71.40 20.33 16.99
C ASP A 139 -71.51 20.21 15.46
N TRP A 140 -70.55 19.51 14.86
CA TRP A 140 -70.50 19.23 13.42
C TRP A 140 -71.73 18.46 12.92
N SER A 141 -72.44 17.77 13.81
CA SER A 141 -73.68 17.05 13.50
C SER A 141 -74.84 18.02 13.24
N ALA A 142 -74.87 19.16 13.93
CA ALA A 142 -75.89 20.19 13.75
C ALA A 142 -75.73 21.00 12.45
N LEU A 143 -74.52 20.99 11.85
CA LEU A 143 -74.23 21.61 10.55
C LEU A 143 -74.51 20.68 9.36
N GLY A 144 -75.06 19.48 9.59
CA GLY A 144 -75.38 18.50 8.56
C GLY A 144 -74.16 17.77 7.98
N LEU A 145 -73.01 17.85 8.64
CA LEU A 145 -71.71 17.32 8.20
C LEU A 145 -71.21 16.18 9.12
N GLY A 146 -72.12 15.38 9.66
CA GLY A 146 -71.81 14.36 10.66
C GLY A 146 -70.95 13.22 10.13
N ASP A 147 -71.51 12.35 9.28
CA ASP A 147 -70.91 11.03 9.03
C ASP A 147 -70.04 10.96 7.76
N ASP A 148 -70.29 11.80 6.74
CA ASP A 148 -69.59 11.70 5.45
C ASP A 148 -68.22 12.38 5.45
N PHE A 149 -68.01 13.39 6.30
CA PHE A 149 -66.74 14.16 6.34
C PHE A 149 -65.67 13.50 7.22
N LEU A 150 -66.06 12.83 8.30
CA LEU A 150 -65.13 12.10 9.18
C LEU A 150 -64.64 10.79 8.55
N ASN A 151 -65.32 10.28 7.51
CA ASN A 151 -64.92 9.13 6.71
C ASN A 151 -64.14 9.50 5.43
N ALA A 152 -63.82 10.77 5.22
CA ALA A 152 -62.92 11.17 4.15
C ALA A 152 -61.54 10.55 4.41
N SER A 153 -61.24 9.50 3.65
CA SER A 153 -59.95 8.81 3.71
C SER A 153 -58.82 9.84 3.51
N PRO A 154 -57.70 9.77 4.25
CA PRO A 154 -56.58 10.67 4.03
C PRO A 154 -56.14 10.54 2.58
N LEU A 155 -56.11 11.65 1.83
CA LEU A 155 -55.64 11.70 0.44
C LEU A 155 -54.10 11.61 0.35
N PHE A 156 -53.49 10.81 1.21
CA PHE A 156 -52.08 10.48 1.21
C PHE A 156 -51.95 9.00 1.53
N GLU A 157 -52.06 8.17 0.49
CA GLU A 157 -51.40 6.86 0.48
C GLU A 157 -49.89 7.11 0.59
N ALA A 158 -49.38 7.00 1.81
CA ALA A 158 -47.97 6.71 2.04
C ALA A 158 -47.77 5.20 1.82
N GLY A 159 -47.29 4.83 0.63
CA GLY A 159 -46.80 3.49 0.26
C GLY A 159 -46.71 3.41 -1.27
N GLU A 160 -45.58 3.10 -1.91
CA GLU A 160 -44.53 2.17 -1.53
C GLU A 160 -43.14 2.67 -2.00
N SER A 161 -42.15 2.47 -1.14
CA SER A 161 -40.78 2.25 -1.59
C SER A 161 -40.72 0.92 -2.34
N SER A 162 -40.14 0.90 -3.54
CA SER A 162 -39.23 -0.15 -4.06
C SER A 162 -39.47 -0.42 -5.55
N LEU A 163 -38.50 -0.06 -6.38
CA LEU A 163 -37.91 -0.98 -7.37
C LEU A 163 -36.71 -0.30 -8.04
N GLY A 164 -35.55 -0.46 -7.42
CA GLY A 164 -34.31 -0.54 -8.17
C GLY A 164 -34.05 -2.00 -8.51
N VAL A 165 -34.14 -2.38 -9.78
CA VAL A 165 -33.26 -3.40 -10.41
C VAL A 165 -33.13 -3.06 -11.89
N ALA A 166 -31.91 -2.73 -12.29
CA ALA A 166 -31.46 -2.83 -13.67
C ALA A 166 -30.84 -4.23 -13.89
N ARG A 167 -31.25 -4.93 -14.96
CA ARG A 167 -30.46 -5.82 -15.85
C ARG A 167 -31.32 -6.96 -16.42
N HIS A 168 -31.43 -7.02 -17.74
CA HIS A 168 -30.78 -8.05 -18.55
C HIS A 168 -30.45 -7.49 -19.93
#